data_AF-A0A9Q4CR58-F1
#
_entry.id   AF-A0A9Q4CR58-F1
#
_cell.length_a   1.000
_cell.length_b   1.000
_cell.length_c   1.000
_cell.angle_alpha   90.00
_cell.angle_beta   90.00
_cell.angle_gamma   90.00
#
_symmetry.space_group_name_H-M   'P 1'
#
loop_
_entity.id
_entity.type
_entity.pdbx_description
1 polymer ?
#
loop_
_entity_poly.entity_id
_entity_poly.type
_entity_poly.pdbx_seq_one_letter_code
_entity_poly.pdbx_strand_id
1 'polypeptide(L)'
;METTKNIKLSKLLESNDGKVRYEEVNLREPCLIEVEQFYDVQNKTSNSLPGMRRLISLVSEIPETELKKMAITDFKQCRDFLTPFLA
;
A
#
# COMPACT_ATOMS: atom_id res chain seq x y z
N MET A 1 -18.18 -2.33 -6.86
CA MET A 1 -16.90 -1.89 -6.27
C MET A 1 -15.84 -2.09 -7.33
N GLU A 2 -14.94 -1.14 -7.54
CA GLU A 2 -13.79 -1.34 -8.42
C GLU A 2 -12.80 -2.30 -7.75
N THR A 3 -12.29 -3.30 -8.48
CA THR A 3 -11.37 -4.32 -7.95
C THR A 3 -9.90 -4.03 -8.25
N THR A 4 -9.61 -2.98 -9.02
CA THR A 4 -8.26 -2.51 -9.31
C THR A 4 -8.23 -1.00 -9.38
N LYS A 5 -7.10 -0.38 -9.03
CA LYS A 5 -6.89 1.07 -9.14
C LYS A 5 -5.44 1.42 -9.42
N ASN A 6 -5.22 2.26 -10.41
CA ASN A 6 -3.92 2.86 -10.69
C ASN A 6 -3.85 4.25 -10.02
N ILE A 7 -2.77 4.52 -9.29
CA ILE A 7 -2.52 5.80 -8.63
C ILE A 7 -1.17 6.33 -9.10
N LYS A 8 -1.18 7.42 -9.86
CA LYS A 8 0.05 8.13 -10.25
C LYS A 8 0.67 8.81 -9.02
N LEU A 9 1.96 8.58 -8.81
CA LEU A 9 2.68 9.14 -7.68
C LEU A 9 3.04 10.60 -7.93
N SER A 10 2.81 11.43 -6.91
CA SER A 10 3.24 12.84 -6.90
C SER A 10 4.77 12.96 -6.80
N LYS A 11 5.42 11.97 -6.19
CA LYS A 11 6.86 11.82 -6.07
C LYS A 11 7.26 10.39 -6.42
N LEU A 12 8.18 10.25 -7.35
CA LEU A 12 8.76 8.96 -7.74
C LEU A 12 9.33 8.23 -6.51
N LEU A 13 9.03 6.94 -6.40
CA LEU A 13 9.71 6.07 -5.47
C LEU A 13 10.88 5.41 -6.19
N GLU A 14 12.03 5.33 -5.53
CA GLU A 14 13.21 4.67 -6.07
C GLU A 14 13.71 3.64 -5.06
N SER A 15 14.01 2.44 -5.55
CA SER A 15 14.67 1.40 -4.76
C SER A 15 16.00 1.90 -4.22
N ASN A 16 16.44 1.36 -3.08
CA ASN A 16 17.70 1.76 -2.46
C ASN A 16 18.93 1.55 -3.37
N ASP A 17 18.88 0.61 -4.32
CA ASP A 17 19.92 0.38 -5.31
C ASP A 17 19.77 1.23 -6.59
N GLY A 18 18.72 2.06 -6.67
CA GLY A 18 18.42 2.96 -7.79
C GLY A 18 17.99 2.26 -9.07
N LYS A 19 17.82 0.93 -9.08
CA LYS A 19 17.50 0.16 -10.29
C LYS A 19 16.02 0.15 -10.64
N VAL A 20 15.16 0.31 -9.63
CA VAL A 20 13.71 0.26 -9.79
C VAL A 20 13.13 1.62 -9.44
N ARG A 21 12.28 2.13 -10.33
CA ARG A 21 11.55 3.36 -10.15
C ARG A 21 10.06 3.09 -10.28
N TYR A 22 9.28 3.64 -9.36
CA TYR A 22 7.83 3.57 -9.41
C TYR A 22 7.29 4.98 -9.66
N GLU A 23 6.63 5.15 -10.81
CA GLU A 23 5.90 6.38 -11.16
C GLU A 23 4.42 6.31 -10.75
N GLU A 24 3.95 5.10 -10.49
CA GLU A 24 2.57 4.78 -10.15
C GLU A 24 2.52 3.58 -9.20
N VAL A 25 1.37 3.43 -8.54
CA VAL A 25 1.02 2.27 -7.73
C VAL A 25 -0.19 1.62 -8.37
N ASN A 26 -0.03 0.36 -8.78
CA ASN A 26 -1.12 -0.47 -9.28
C ASN A 26 -1.66 -1.30 -8.12
N LEU A 27 -2.88 -1.01 -7.68
CA LEU A 27 -3.57 -1.73 -6.60
C LEU A 27 -4.57 -2.73 -7.19
N ARG A 28 -4.67 -3.90 -6.56
CA ARG A 28 -5.76 -4.86 -6.76
C ARG A 28 -6.51 -5.13 -5.47
N GLU A 29 -7.67 -5.76 -5.59
CA GLU A 29 -8.40 -6.37 -4.49
C GLU A 29 -7.48 -7.31 -3.69
N PRO A 30 -7.44 -7.16 -2.35
CA PRO A 30 -6.69 -8.06 -1.50
C PRO A 30 -7.41 -9.43 -1.42
N CYS A 31 -6.64 -10.51 -1.39
CA CYS A 31 -7.18 -11.83 -1.06
C CYS A 31 -7.25 -12.04 0.46
N LEU A 32 -7.99 -13.06 0.90
CA LEU A 32 -8.27 -13.30 2.32
C LEU A 32 -7.00 -13.32 3.18
N ILE A 33 -5.95 -14.01 2.74
CA ILE A 33 -4.68 -14.10 3.49
C ILE A 33 -3.96 -12.75 3.61
N GLU A 34 -4.14 -11.83 2.66
CA GLU A 34 -3.56 -10.49 2.72
C GLU A 34 -4.31 -9.58 3.71
N VAL A 35 -5.63 -9.77 3.82
CA VAL A 35 -6.47 -9.12 4.83
C VAL A 35 -6.11 -9.63 6.23
N GLU A 36 -5.89 -10.94 6.40
CA GLU A 36 -5.40 -11.51 7.66
C GLU A 36 -4.05 -10.91 8.06
N GLN A 37 -3.10 -10.81 7.11
CA GLN A 37 -1.81 -10.17 7.36
C GLN A 37 -1.91 -8.68 7.71
N PHE A 38 -2.90 -7.97 7.16
CA PHE A 38 -3.20 -6.60 7.57
C PHE A 38 -3.59 -6.54 9.05
N TYR A 39 -4.54 -7.37 9.49
CA TYR A 39 -4.99 -7.37 10.89
C TYR A 39 -3.90 -7.83 11.86
N ASP A 40 -3.07 -8.80 11.47
CA ASP A 40 -1.93 -9.25 12.25
C ASP A 40 -0.94 -8.13 12.57
N VAL A 41 -0.74 -7.20 11.62
CA VAL A 41 0.11 -6.03 11.82
C VAL A 41 -0.65 -4.94 12.58
N GLN A 42 -1.89 -4.67 12.20
CA GLN A 42 -2.74 -3.63 12.81
C GLN A 42 -2.93 -3.86 14.31
N ASN A 43 -3.13 -5.11 14.75
CA ASN A 43 -3.34 -5.46 16.15
C ASN A 43 -2.08 -5.33 17.01
N LYS A 44 -0.88 -5.29 16.38
CA LYS A 44 0.40 -5.15 17.07
C LYS A 44 0.82 -3.70 17.27
N THR A 45 0.13 -2.73 16.65
CA THR A 45 0.54 -1.33 16.65
C THR A 45 -0.64 -0.40 16.96
N SER A 46 -0.42 0.61 17.79
CA SER A 46 -1.43 1.64 18.10
C SER A 46 -1.70 2.61 16.94
N ASN A 47 -0.89 2.58 15.87
CA ASN A 47 -1.04 3.41 14.68
C ASN A 47 -1.59 2.57 13.52
N SER A 48 -2.46 3.12 12.68
CA SER A 48 -3.03 2.40 11.52
C SER A 48 -2.11 2.33 10.28
N LEU A 49 -1.01 3.08 10.30
CA LEU A 49 -0.10 3.19 9.17
C LEU A 49 0.65 1.88 8.84
N PRO A 50 1.18 1.11 9.82
CA PRO A 50 1.90 -0.12 9.52
C PRO A 50 1.03 -1.19 8.86
N GLY A 51 -0.20 -1.41 9.37
CA GLY A 51 -1.14 -2.34 8.77
C GLY A 51 -1.47 -1.95 7.33
N MET A 52 -1.86 -0.69 7.11
CA MET A 52 -2.22 -0.24 5.77
C MET A 52 -1.03 -0.25 4.80
N ARG A 53 0.19 0.10 5.25
CA ARG A 53 1.40 -0.02 4.42
C ARG A 53 1.69 -1.47 4.05
N ARG A 54 1.49 -2.42 4.98
CA ARG A 54 1.64 -3.85 4.71
C ARG A 54 0.69 -4.29 3.61
N LEU A 55 -0.58 -3.90 3.70
CA LEU A 55 -1.59 -4.24 2.71
C LEU A 55 -1.25 -3.69 1.33
N ILE A 56 -0.89 -2.39 1.24
CA ILE A 56 -0.46 -1.76 -0.01
C ILE A 56 0.72 -2.52 -0.63
N SER A 57 1.70 -2.93 0.19
CA SER A 57 2.85 -3.69 -0.29
C SER A 57 2.46 -5.02 -0.94
N LEU A 58 1.51 -5.73 -0.35
CA LEU A 58 1.03 -7.02 -0.85
C LEU A 58 0.27 -6.89 -2.18
N VAL A 59 -0.62 -5.90 -2.28
CA VAL A 59 -1.48 -5.75 -3.47
C VAL A 59 -0.87 -4.95 -4.61
N SER A 60 0.27 -4.29 -4.39
CA SER A 60 1.00 -3.54 -5.42
C SER A 60 2.35 -4.13 -5.79
N GLU A 61 2.83 -5.12 -5.03
CA GLU A 61 4.16 -5.72 -5.17
C GLU A 61 5.31 -4.72 -4.95
N ILE A 62 5.02 -3.53 -4.40
CA ILE A 62 6.02 -2.53 -4.01
C ILE A 62 6.50 -2.82 -2.59
N PRO A 63 7.82 -2.94 -2.33
CA PRO A 63 8.33 -3.21 -0.99
C PRO A 63 7.98 -2.12 0.02
N GLU A 64 7.69 -2.52 1.27
CA GLU A 64 7.40 -1.57 2.36
C GLU A 64 8.52 -0.53 2.59
N THR A 65 9.78 -0.87 2.29
CA THR A 65 10.92 0.06 2.38
C THR A 65 10.77 1.25 1.44
N GLU A 66 10.19 1.02 0.27
CA GLU A 66 9.96 2.06 -0.73
C GLU A 66 8.68 2.84 -0.42
N LEU A 67 7.62 2.14 -0.01
CA LEU A 67 6.36 2.77 0.41
C LEU A 67 6.53 3.74 1.59
N LYS A 68 7.54 3.53 2.46
CA LYS A 68 7.89 4.49 3.54
C LYS A 68 8.33 5.86 3.03
N LYS A 69 8.81 5.95 1.79
CA LYS A 69 9.27 7.20 1.16
C LYS A 69 8.16 7.92 0.40
N MET A 70 6.96 7.33 0.33
CA MET A 70 5.79 7.85 -0.38
C MET A 70 5.26 9.14 0.25
N ALA A 71 4.76 10.05 -0.59
CA ALA A 71 4.03 11.21 -0.12
C ALA A 71 2.76 10.77 0.63
N ILE A 72 2.46 11.45 1.75
CA ILE A 72 1.32 11.08 2.59
C ILE A 72 -0.03 11.21 1.85
N THR A 73 -0.13 12.08 0.84
CA THR A 73 -1.30 12.23 -0.01
C THR A 73 -1.54 11.01 -0.88
N ASP A 74 -0.49 10.45 -1.48
CA ASP A 74 -0.56 9.26 -2.33
C ASP A 74 -0.89 8.02 -1.48
N PHE A 75 -0.32 7.96 -0.27
CA PHE A 75 -0.66 6.92 0.70
C PHE A 75 -2.13 6.94 1.09
N LYS A 76 -2.70 8.13 1.33
CA LYS A 76 -4.14 8.29 1.63
C LYS A 76 -5.00 7.81 0.47
N GLN A 77 -4.64 8.12 -0.79
CA GLN A 77 -5.36 7.62 -1.96
C GLN A 77 -5.36 6.08 -2.03
N CYS A 78 -4.24 5.44 -1.71
CA CYS A 78 -4.14 3.98 -1.64
C CYS A 78 -5.04 3.41 -0.55
N ARG A 79 -4.98 4.01 0.65
CA ARG A 79 -5.82 3.63 1.80
C ARG A 79 -7.30 3.75 1.49
N ASP A 80 -7.72 4.86 0.88
CA ASP A 80 -9.13 5.13 0.62
C ASP A 80 -9.73 4.11 -0.37
N PHE A 81 -8.90 3.58 -1.29
CA PHE A 81 -9.30 2.46 -2.15
C PHE A 81 -9.40 1.13 -1.40
N LEU A 82 -8.47 0.84 -0.48
CA LEU A 82 -8.40 -0.46 0.19
C LEU A 82 -9.34 -0.60 1.40
N THR A 83 -9.72 0.52 2.03
CA THR A 83 -10.56 0.51 3.24
C THR A 83 -11.89 -0.22 3.08
N PRO A 84 -12.64 -0.10 1.97
CA PRO A 84 -13.91 -0.83 1.79
C PRO A 84 -13.79 -2.35 1.80
N PHE A 85 -12.61 -2.91 1.54
CA PHE A 85 -12.35 -4.36 1.57
C PHE A 85 -12.06 -4.90 2.99
N LEU A 86 -11.94 -4.02 3.98
CA LEU A 86 -11.60 -4.33 5.37
C LEU A 86 -12.78 -4.11 6.33
N ALA A 87 -13.98 -3.87 5.79
CA ALA A 87 -15.19 -3.58 6.54
C ALA A 87 -15.99 -4.84 6.85
#